data_AF-A0A9E2AKE8-F1
#
_entry.id   AF-A0A9E2AKE8-F1
#
_cell.length_a   1.000
_cell.length_b   1.000
_cell.length_c   1.000
_cell.angle_alpha   90.00
_cell.angle_beta   90.00
_cell.angle_gamma   90.00
#
_symmetry.space_group_name_H-M   'P 1'
#
loop_
_entity.id
_entity.type
_entity.pdbx_description
1 polymer ?
#
loop_
_entity_poly.entity_id
_entity_poly.type
_entity_poly.pdbx_seq_one_letter_code
_entity_poly.pdbx_strand_id
1 'polypeptide(L)' 'MLSIPSSILIGLLVLDQYELGIQQMSIAGLVVSLGLLVDNSIVIVENIERFMAMGYSRIAAAIRGTQQLMGPVISATLTT' A
#
# COMPACT_ATOMS: atom_id res chain seq x y z
N MET A 1 -1.97 7.60 7.09
CA MET A 1 -2.54 7.29 5.75
C MET A 1 -2.04 8.30 4.70
N LEU A 2 -0.73 8.54 4.65
CA LEU A 2 -0.11 9.33 3.57
C LEU A 2 0.02 8.51 2.27
N SER A 3 -0.10 7.18 2.36
CA SER A 3 0.01 6.26 1.23
C SER A 3 -1.02 6.52 0.13
N ILE A 4 -2.24 6.94 0.48
CA ILE A 4 -3.32 7.20 -0.50
C ILE A 4 -2.94 8.36 -1.44
N PRO A 5 -2.68 9.60 -0.93
CA PRO A 5 -2.32 10.71 -1.80
C PRO A 5 -0.99 10.48 -2.54
N SER A 6 -0.01 9.82 -1.92
CA SER A 6 1.24 9.49 -2.62
C SER A 6 1.02 8.51 -3.77
N SER A 7 0.18 7.48 -3.60
CA SER A 7 -0.09 6.50 -4.64
C SER A 7 -0.86 7.09 -5.82
N ILE A 8 -1.83 7.98 -5.57
CA ILE A 8 -2.53 8.71 -6.64
C ILE A 8 -1.57 9.60 -7.41
N LEU A 9 -0.69 10.34 -6.72
CA LEU A 9 0.28 11.21 -7.37
C LEU A 9 1.22 10.42 -8.29
N ILE A 10 1.75 9.29 -7.82
CA ILE A 10 2.61 8.41 -8.62
C ILE A 10 1.84 7.83 -9.80
N GLY A 11 0.59 7.36 -9.60
CA GLY A 11 -0.24 6.84 -10.68
C GLY A 11 -0.53 7.87 -11.78
N LEU A 12 -0.78 9.12 -11.41
CA LEU A 12 -0.97 10.21 -12.36
C LEU A 12 0.30 10.57 -13.12
N LEU A 13 1.45 10.60 -12.44
CA LEU A 13 2.75 10.83 -13.10
C LEU A 13 3.07 9.73 -14.13
N VAL A 14 2.74 8.48 -13.82
CA VAL A 14 2.91 7.36 -14.75
C VAL A 14 1.99 7.52 -15.96
N LEU A 15 0.71 7.85 -15.77
CA LEU A 15 -0.22 8.08 -16.89
C LEU A 15 0.24 9.23 -17.80
N ASP A 16 0.73 10.32 -17.22
CA ASP A 16 1.30 11.46 -17.94
C ASP A 16 2.51 11.05 -18.79
N GLN A 17 3.39 10.21 -18.23
CA GLN A 17 4.58 9.73 -18.94
C GLN A 17 4.28 8.76 -20.09
N TYR A 18 3.17 8.05 -20.04
CA TYR A 18 2.70 7.17 -21.12
C TYR A 18 1.72 7.85 -22.09
N GLU A 19 1.50 9.17 -21.97
CA GLU A 19 0.53 9.97 -22.74
C GLU A 19 -0.90 9.39 -22.68
N LEU A 20 -1.19 8.61 -21.64
CA LEU A 20 -2.50 7.98 -21.42
C LEU A 20 -3.40 9.02 -20.74
N GLY A 21 -4.34 9.57 -21.51
CA GLY A 21 -5.34 10.49 -20.96
C GLY A 21 -6.18 9.87 -19.85
N ILE A 22 -6.72 10.70 -18.96
CA ILE A 22 -7.64 10.27 -17.89
C ILE A 22 -9.00 9.94 -18.50
N GLN A 23 -9.15 8.68 -18.91
CA GLN A 23 -10.37 8.12 -19.45
C GLN A 23 -11.03 7.19 -18.42
N GLN A 24 -12.29 6.82 -18.66
CA GLN A 24 -13.05 5.96 -17.73
C GLN A 24 -12.31 4.65 -17.41
N MET A 25 -11.59 4.08 -18.39
CA MET A 25 -10.76 2.89 -18.19
C MET A 25 -9.55 3.15 -17.27
N SER A 26 -8.84 4.27 -17.46
CA SER A 26 -7.71 4.67 -16.61
C SER A 26 -8.14 4.92 -15.17
N ILE A 27 -9.28 5.61 -14.98
CA ILE A 27 -9.85 5.85 -13.64
C ILE A 27 -10.25 4.53 -12.98
N ALA A 28 -10.90 3.62 -13.72
CA ALA A 28 -11.28 2.31 -13.20
C ALA A 28 -10.05 1.50 -12.75
N GLY A 29 -8.98 1.51 -13.55
CA GLY A 29 -7.70 0.89 -13.18
C GLY A 29 -7.10 1.52 -11.91
N LEU A 30 -7.03 2.85 -11.84
CA LEU A 30 -6.54 3.58 -10.67
C LEU A 30 -7.29 3.22 -9.39
N VAL A 31 -8.62 3.12 -9.44
CA VAL A 31 -9.46 2.76 -8.28
C VAL A 31 -9.17 1.33 -7.82
N VAL A 32 -9.08 0.37 -8.75
CA VAL A 32 -8.78 -1.03 -8.43
C VAL A 32 -7.38 -1.16 -7.81
N SER A 33 -6.37 -0.58 -8.44
CA SER A 33 -5.00 -0.59 -7.92
C SER A 33 -4.89 0.08 -6.55
N LEU A 34 -5.63 1.16 -6.32
CA LEU A 34 -5.65 1.83 -5.02
C LEU A 34 -6.29 0.96 -3.94
N GLY A 35 -7.37 0.24 -4.25
CA GLY A 35 -7.99 -0.71 -3.32
C GLY A 35 -7.02 -1.79 -2.86
N LEU A 36 -6.30 -2.39 -3.81
CA LEU A 36 -5.29 -3.42 -3.53
C LEU A 36 -4.11 -2.89 -2.69
N LEU A 37 -3.65 -1.67 -2.97
CA LEU A 37 -2.54 -1.05 -2.24
C LEU A 37 -2.94 -0.63 -0.81
N VAL A 38 -4.16 -0.12 -0.66
CA VAL A 38 -4.70 0.28 0.65
C VAL A 38 -4.90 -0.94 1.55
N ASP A 39 -5.40 -2.06 1.01
CA ASP A 39 -5.55 -3.31 1.75
C ASP A 39 -4.21 -3.78 2.34
N ASN A 40 -3.17 -3.87 1.51
CA ASN A 40 -1.81 -4.20 1.95
C ASN A 40 -1.27 -3.23 3.03
N SER A 41 -1.58 -1.93 2.90
CA SER A 41 -1.15 -0.91 3.87
C SER A 41 -1.90 -1.04 5.21
N ILE A 42 -3.19 -1.38 5.19
CA ILE A 42 -4.01 -1.57 6.39
C ILE A 42 -3.48 -2.76 7.19
N VAL A 43 -3.25 -3.91 6.54
CA VAL A 43 -2.74 -5.13 7.19
C VAL A 43 -1.40 -4.89 7.89
N ILE A 44 -0.50 -4.09 7.29
CA ILE A 44 0.77 -3.71 7.93
C ILE A 44 0.52 -2.87 9.19
N VAL A 45 -0.35 -1.85 9.10
CA VAL A 45 -0.65 -0.99 10.25
C VAL A 45 -1.29 -1.79 11.39
N GLU A 46 -2.24 -2.66 11.09
CA GLU A 46 -2.87 -3.52 12.09
C GLU A 46 -1.86 -4.44 12.79
N ASN A 47 -0.88 -4.97 12.06
CA ASN A 47 0.17 -5.79 12.66
C ASN A 47 1.12 -4.97 13.54
N ILE A 48 1.43 -3.73 13.15
CA ILE A 48 2.22 -2.80 13.98
C ILE A 48 1.45 -2.47 15.27
N GLU A 49 0.16 -2.13 15.18
CA GLU A 49 -0.71 -1.92 16.33
C GLU A 49 -0.77 -3.16 17.23
N ARG A 50 -0.84 -4.37 16.65
CA ARG A 50 -0.78 -5.64 17.41
C ARG A 50 0.52 -5.75 18.20
N PHE A 51 1.67 -5.43 17.61
CA PHE A 51 2.95 -5.44 18.33
C PHE A 51 3.05 -4.34 19.39
N MET A 52 2.49 -3.15 19.15
CA MET A 52 2.41 -2.12 20.18
C MET A 52 1.54 -2.56 21.37
N ALA A 53 0.41 -3.23 21.12
CA ALA A 53 -0.45 -3.79 22.16
C ALA A 53 0.24 -4.91 22.97
N MET A 54 1.21 -5.62 22.38
CA MET A 54 2.05 -6.61 23.06
C MET A 54 3.19 -5.99 23.89
N GLY A 55 3.26 -4.66 24.01
CA GLY A 55 4.22 -3.94 24.84
C GLY A 55 5.53 -3.55 24.16
N TYR A 56 5.62 -3.69 22.83
CA TYR A 56 6.80 -3.24 22.08
C TYR A 56 6.82 -1.71 21.94
N SER A 57 8.02 -1.12 21.94
CA SER A 57 8.18 0.31 21.62
C SER A 57 7.73 0.59 20.18
N ARG A 58 7.26 1.80 19.88
CA ARG A 58 6.74 2.20 18.56
C ARG A 58 7.67 1.81 17.40
N ILE A 59 8.98 2.00 17.58
CA ILE A 59 10.00 1.67 16.57
C ILE A 59 10.17 0.14 16.44
N ALA A 60 10.24 -0.58 17.56
CA ALA A 60 10.37 -2.04 17.54
C ALA A 60 9.13 -2.72 16.94
N ALA A 61 7.95 -2.19 17.24
CA ALA A 61 6.68 -2.65 16.69
C ALA A 61 6.59 -2.41 15.19
N ALA A 62 7.05 -1.24 14.70
CA ALA A 62 7.12 -0.95 13.27
C ALA A 62 8.05 -1.94 12.54
N ILE A 63 9.25 -2.17 13.06
CA ILE A 63 10.23 -3.07 12.45
C ILE A 63 9.69 -4.51 12.42
N ARG A 64 9.23 -5.04 13.55
CA ARG A 64 8.74 -6.43 13.62
C ARG A 64 7.42 -6.62 12.88
N GLY A 65 6.52 -5.64 12.99
CA GLY A 65 5.22 -5.64 12.32
C GLY A 65 5.37 -5.70 10.80
N THR A 66 6.31 -4.93 10.25
CA THR A 66 6.61 -4.98 8.82
C THR A 66 7.34 -6.28 8.44
N GLN A 67 8.39 -6.68 9.15
CA GLN A 67 9.20 -7.87 8.81
C GLN A 67 8.38 -9.17 8.71
N GLN A 68 7.38 -9.35 9.59
CA GLN A 68 6.55 -10.56 9.57
C GLN A 68 5.66 -10.64 8.31
N LEU A 69 5.28 -9.49 7.75
CA LEU A 69 4.36 -9.41 6.62
C LEU A 69 5.06 -9.19 5.27
N MET A 70 6.38 -8.97 5.26
CA MET A 70 7.12 -8.75 4.01
C MET A 70 6.94 -9.87 2.98
N GLY A 71 7.10 -11.13 3.39
CA GLY A 71 6.94 -12.28 2.49
C GLY A 71 5.54 -12.35 1.85
N PRO A 72 4.47 -12.37 2.66
CA PRO A 72 3.09 -12.35 2.17
C PRO A 72 2.77 -11.15 1.27
N VAL A 73 3.16 -9.93 1.67
CA VAL A 73 2.85 -8.69 0.91
C VAL A 73 3.58 -8.68 -0.44
N ILE A 74 4.84 -9.12 -0.49
CA ILE A 74 5.59 -9.22 -1.75
C ILE A 74 4.96 -10.28 -2.66
N SER A 75 4.58 -11.44 -2.11
CA SER A 75 3.91 -12.50 -2.88
C SER A 75 2.56 -12.04 -3.45
N ALA A 76 1.76 -11.32 -2.66
CA ALA A 76 0.47 -10.78 -3.09
C ALA A 76 0.66 -9.75 -4.21
N THR A 77 1.63 -8.83 -4.03
CA THR A 77 1.97 -7.79 -5.02
C THR A 77 2.54 -8.36 -6.31
N LEU A 78 3.26 -9.49 -6.26
CA LEU A 78 3.78 -10.14 -7.48
C LEU A 78 2.71 -10.92 -8.25
N THR A 79 1.67 -11.37 -7.57
CA THR A 79 0.60 -12.17 -8.19
C THR A 79 -0.46 -11.30 -8.86
N THR A 80 -0.61 -10.05 -8.43
CA THR A 80 -1.62 -9.10 -8.90
C THR A 80 -0.99 -7.91 -9.62
#